data_AF-A0A8T4Q0M2-F1
#
_entry.id   AF-A0A8T4Q0M2-F1
#
_cell.length_a   1.000
_cell.length_b   1.000
_cell.length_c   1.000
_cell.angle_alpha   90.00
_cell.angle_beta   90.00
_cell.angle_gamma   90.00
#
_symmetry.space_group_name_H-M   'P 1'
#
loop_
_entity.id
_entity.type
_entity.pdbx_description
1 polymer ?
#
loop_
_entity_poly.entity_id
_entity_poly.type
_entity_poly.pdbx_seq_one_letter_code
_entity_poly.pdbx_strand_id
1 'polypeptide(L)'
;MKKLKANSQYESILSPLERDVLCVIWPNKTMKVREIYSILGPKRKVALSSIAVILDRLHEKGVVDRKVETGRGGIRYLYFPKQNEAQFEVSVIEKAVDSLIDKFGPTAVSYFNDRFSKRRGG
;
A
#
# COMPACT_ATOMS: atom_id res chain seq x y z
N MET A 1 12.83 -6.27 20.62
CA MET A 1 12.08 -5.44 19.66
C MET A 1 12.29 -6.00 18.26
N LYS A 2 11.27 -6.63 17.66
CA LYS A 2 11.37 -7.14 16.28
C LYS A 2 11.47 -5.93 15.33
N LYS A 3 12.56 -5.83 14.57
CA LYS A 3 12.69 -4.87 13.47
C LYS A 3 11.45 -5.04 12.58
N LEU A 4 10.71 -3.96 12.35
CA LEU A 4 9.80 -3.87 11.21
C LEU A 4 10.69 -4.12 9.99
N LYS A 5 10.67 -5.33 9.43
CA LYS A 5 11.37 -5.63 8.19
C LYS A 5 10.67 -4.78 7.14
N ALA A 6 11.28 -3.66 6.78
CA ALA A 6 10.90 -2.94 5.59
C ALA A 6 11.14 -3.90 4.44
N ASN A 7 10.08 -4.47 3.88
CA ASN A 7 10.18 -5.23 2.65
C ASN A 7 10.66 -4.24 1.56
N SER A 8 11.92 -4.36 1.15
CA SER A 8 12.58 -3.43 0.23
C SER A 8 11.95 -3.42 -1.17
N GLN A 9 11.09 -4.40 -1.45
CA GLN A 9 10.41 -4.56 -2.74
C GLN A 9 9.42 -3.44 -3.10
N TYR A 10 9.01 -2.59 -2.14
CA TYR A 10 8.04 -1.52 -2.38
C TYR A 10 8.64 -0.10 -2.42
N GLU A 11 9.97 0.03 -2.41
CA GLU A 11 10.66 1.33 -2.34
C GLU A 11 10.40 2.26 -3.51
N SER A 12 10.13 1.70 -4.69
CA SER A 12 9.81 2.46 -5.90
C SER A 12 8.35 2.91 -5.99
N ILE A 13 7.45 2.37 -5.16
CA ILE A 13 5.99 2.53 -5.31
C ILE A 13 5.33 3.16 -4.08
N LEU A 14 5.87 2.88 -2.89
CA LEU A 14 5.36 3.39 -1.63
C LEU A 14 6.40 4.30 -0.96
N SER A 15 5.95 5.48 -0.55
CA SER A 15 6.76 6.34 0.30
C SER A 15 7.11 5.63 1.62
N PRO A 16 8.21 6.00 2.30
CA PRO A 16 8.60 5.37 3.57
C PRO A 16 7.47 5.33 4.61
N LEU A 17 6.69 6.41 4.71
CA LEU A 17 5.59 6.50 5.68
C LEU A 17 4.38 5.66 5.27
N GLU A 18 4.07 5.55 3.98
CA GLU A 18 3.03 4.63 3.50
C GLU A 18 3.36 3.18 3.84
N ARG A 19 4.62 2.75 3.62
CA ARG A 19 5.07 1.40 3.99
C ARG A 19 4.88 1.12 5.47
N ASP A 20 5.30 2.05 6.32
CA ASP A 20 5.16 1.86 7.77
C ASP A 20 3.70 1.77 8.21
N VAL A 21 2.83 2.62 7.63
CA VAL A 21 1.39 2.60 7.94
C VAL A 21 0.78 1.26 7.54
N LEU A 22 1.11 0.72 6.36
CA LEU A 22 0.64 -0.59 5.92
C LEU A 22 1.17 -1.73 6.80
N CYS A 23 2.45 -1.70 7.18
CA CYS A 23 3.02 -2.65 8.13
C CYS A 23 2.30 -2.67 9.48
N VAL A 24 1.74 -1.53 9.91
CA VAL A 24 0.94 -1.43 11.13
C VAL A 24 -0.49 -1.91 10.92
N ILE A 25 -1.11 -1.63 9.76
CA ILE A 25 -2.51 -1.98 9.50
C ILE A 25 -2.70 -3.46 9.16
N TRP A 26 -1.84 -4.06 8.32
CA TRP A 26 -2.02 -5.43 7.82
C TRP A 26 -2.21 -6.47 8.93
N PRO A 27 -1.48 -6.42 10.07
CA PRO A 27 -1.69 -7.38 11.17
C PRO A 27 -2.94 -7.11 12.02
N ASN A 28 -3.42 -5.87 12.09
CA ASN A 28 -4.34 -5.41 13.14
C ASN A 28 -5.80 -5.29 12.69
N LYS A 29 -6.12 -5.64 11.44
CA LYS A 29 -7.45 -5.68 10.80
C LYS A 29 -8.25 -4.37 10.79
N THR A 30 -8.34 -3.57 11.85
CA THR A 30 -9.05 -2.28 11.86
C THR A 30 -8.45 -1.39 12.93
N MET A 31 -8.11 -0.14 12.58
CA MET A 31 -7.43 0.81 13.47
C MET A 31 -7.90 2.25 13.27
N LYS A 32 -7.88 3.02 14.34
CA LYS A 32 -8.08 4.48 14.32
C LYS A 32 -6.77 5.17 13.94
N VAL A 33 -6.88 6.37 13.34
CA VAL A 33 -5.72 7.22 13.03
C VAL A 33 -4.82 7.44 14.26
N ARG A 34 -5.42 7.65 15.44
CA ARG A 34 -4.69 7.85 16.71
C ARG A 34 -3.90 6.61 17.16
N GLU A 35 -4.41 5.42 16.89
CA GLU A 35 -3.75 4.16 17.24
C GLU A 35 -2.55 3.89 16.34
N ILE A 36 -2.67 4.23 15.05
CA ILE A 36 -1.53 4.14 14.11
C ILE A 36 -0.47 5.20 14.49
N TYR A 37 -0.92 6.41 14.83
CA TYR A 37 -0.05 7.48 15.29
C TYR A 37 0.71 7.13 16.58
N SER A 38 0.07 6.50 17.57
CA SER A 38 0.77 6.12 18.80
C SER A 38 1.92 5.14 18.55
N ILE A 39 1.85 4.35 17.47
CA ILE A 39 2.89 3.40 17.06
C ILE A 39 3.99 4.08 16.22
N LEU A 40 3.62 4.97 15.29
CA LEU A 40 4.52 5.51 14.27
C LEU A 40 5.00 6.95 14.53
N GLY A 41 4.13 7.80 15.09
CA GLY A 41 4.37 9.23 15.33
C GLY A 41 5.69 9.49 16.05
N PRO A 42 5.92 8.91 17.24
CA PRO A 42 7.16 9.10 17.99
C PRO A 42 8.41 8.57 17.25
N LYS A 43 8.28 7.47 16.51
CA LYS A 43 9.40 6.82 15.82
C LYS A 43 9.83 7.56 14.56
N ARG A 44 8.88 8.16 13.85
CA ARG A 44 9.11 8.88 12.60
C ARG A 44 9.12 10.40 12.78
N LYS A 45 8.87 10.91 13.98
CA LYS A 45 8.75 12.34 14.31
C LYS A 45 7.75 13.07 13.39
N VAL A 46 6.62 12.43 13.11
CA VAL A 46 5.56 12.98 12.25
C VAL A 46 4.35 13.42 13.06
N ALA A 47 3.53 14.31 12.51
CA ALA A 47 2.29 14.76 13.14
C ALA A 47 1.14 13.75 12.92
N LEU A 48 0.09 13.85 13.74
CA LEU A 48 -1.14 13.07 13.58
C LEU A 48 -1.80 13.31 12.21
N SER A 49 -1.79 14.57 11.74
CA SER A 49 -2.32 14.95 10.43
C SER A 49 -1.55 14.28 9.29
N SER A 50 -0.23 14.09 9.42
CA SER A 50 0.57 13.36 8.43
C SER A 50 0.12 11.91 8.29
N ILE A 51 -0.19 11.23 9.41
CA ILE A 51 -0.76 9.89 9.38
C ILE A 51 -2.14 9.88 8.72
N ALA A 52 -2.98 10.87 9.04
CA ALA A 52 -4.29 11.00 8.40
C ALA A 52 -4.19 11.16 6.87
N VAL A 53 -3.34 12.07 6.39
CA VAL A 53 -3.10 12.29 4.95
C VAL A 53 -2.60 11.02 4.26
N ILE A 54 -1.71 10.26 4.91
CA ILE A 54 -1.21 9.00 4.34
C ILE A 54 -2.32 7.95 4.27
N LEU A 55 -3.18 7.87 5.28
CA LEU A 55 -4.33 6.97 5.26
C LEU A 55 -5.34 7.34 4.19
N ASP A 56 -5.61 8.63 3.98
CA ASP A 56 -6.47 9.11 2.90
C ASP A 56 -5.88 8.73 1.53
N ARG A 57 -4.57 8.94 1.31
CA ARG A 57 -3.89 8.54 0.06
C ARG A 57 -3.92 7.02 -0.16
N LEU A 58 -3.71 6.23 0.89
CA LEU A 58 -3.79 4.77 0.78
C LEU A 58 -5.22 4.30 0.50
N HIS A 59 -6.23 5.02 0.99
CA HIS A 59 -7.63 4.78 0.69
C HIS A 59 -7.95 5.10 -0.77
N GLU A 60 -7.49 6.26 -1.28
CA GLU A 60 -7.62 6.64 -2.70
C GLU A 60 -6.93 5.62 -3.62
N LYS A 61 -5.77 5.09 -3.22
CA LYS A 61 -5.07 4.02 -3.94
C LYS A 61 -5.78 2.65 -3.88
N GLY A 62 -6.81 2.52 -3.05
CA GLY A 62 -7.57 1.29 -2.84
C GLY A 62 -6.80 0.21 -2.06
N VAL A 63 -5.80 0.58 -1.27
CA VAL A 63 -5.00 -0.36 -0.47
C VAL A 63 -5.63 -0.58 0.91
N VAL A 64 -6.15 0.49 1.49
CA VAL A 64 -6.95 0.46 2.72
C VAL A 64 -8.36 0.92 2.40
N ASP A 65 -9.29 0.57 3.27
CA ASP A 65 -10.66 1.06 3.24
C ASP A 65 -10.99 1.70 4.60
N ARG A 66 -12.05 2.49 4.67
CA ARG A 66 -12.45 3.20 5.88
C ARG A 66 -13.93 3.10 6.18
N LYS A 67 -14.28 3.06 7.47
CA LYS A 67 -15.65 3.17 7.97
C LYS A 67 -15.77 4.36 8.90
N VAL A 68 -16.94 4.98 8.87
CA VAL A 68 -17.31 6.05 9.78
C VAL A 68 -17.92 5.42 11.04
N GLU A 69 -17.36 5.80 12.20
CA GLU A 69 -17.88 5.46 13.52
C GLU A 69 -18.32 6.74 14.22
N THR A 70 -19.56 6.77 14.72
CA THR A 70 -20.07 7.86 15.57
C THR A 70 -19.85 7.53 17.04
N GLY A 71 -19.23 8.44 17.79
CA GLY A 71 -19.06 8.30 19.22
C GLY A 71 -19.31 9.60 19.98
N ARG A 72 -19.11 9.57 21.31
CA ARG A 72 -19.34 10.72 22.22
C ARG A 72 -18.56 12.01 21.87
N GLY A 73 -17.62 11.96 20.92
CA GLY A 73 -16.83 13.11 20.47
C GLY A 73 -16.86 13.30 18.96
N GLY A 74 -17.99 12.98 18.30
CA GLY A 74 -18.20 13.18 16.87
C GLY A 74 -17.84 11.98 15.99
N ILE A 75 -17.70 12.25 14.69
CA ILE A 75 -17.37 11.28 13.63
C ILE A 75 -15.89 10.92 13.72
N ARG A 76 -15.59 9.62 13.61
CA ARG A 76 -14.23 9.09 13.59
C ARG A 76 -14.07 8.08 12.47
N TYR A 77 -12.91 8.07 11.83
CA TYR A 77 -12.59 7.11 10.78
C TYR A 77 -11.84 5.90 11.35
N LEU A 78 -12.32 4.72 11.00
CA LEU A 78 -11.69 3.43 11.22
C LEU A 78 -11.11 2.95 9.89
N TYR A 79 -9.81 2.71 9.83
CA TYR A 79 -9.12 2.22 8.65
C TYR A 79 -8.84 0.73 8.77
N PHE A 80 -9.00 -0.02 7.69
CA PHE A 80 -8.73 -1.45 7.62
C PHE A 80 -8.09 -1.83 6.28
N PRO A 81 -7.26 -2.88 6.22
CA PRO A 81 -6.67 -3.28 4.95
C PRO A 81 -7.78 -3.79 4.02
N LYS A 82 -7.86 -3.24 2.81
CA LYS A 82 -8.74 -3.76 1.75
C LYS A 82 -8.16 -5.02 1.14
N GLN A 83 -6.82 -5.09 1.14
CA GLN A 83 -6.04 -6.22 0.67
C GLN A 83 -4.89 -6.51 1.64
N ASN A 84 -4.54 -7.78 1.78
CA ASN A 84 -3.35 -8.19 2.54
C ASN A 84 -2.06 -7.88 1.75
N GLU A 85 -0.90 -8.07 2.38
CA GLU A 85 0.40 -7.76 1.77
C GLU A 85 0.65 -8.51 0.45
N ALA A 86 0.32 -9.81 0.40
CA ALA A 86 0.50 -10.61 -0.81
C ALA A 86 -0.44 -10.16 -1.95
N GLN A 87 -1.68 -9.82 -1.63
CA GLN A 87 -2.62 -9.25 -2.59
C GLN A 87 -2.17 -7.87 -3.10
N PHE A 88 -1.64 -7.03 -2.20
CA PHE A 88 -1.05 -5.75 -2.60
C PHE A 88 0.09 -5.93 -3.59
N GLU A 89 0.98 -6.90 -3.36
CA GLU A 89 2.06 -7.24 -4.29
C GLU A 89 1.56 -7.60 -5.68
N VAL A 90 0.56 -8.48 -5.78
CA VAL A 90 -0.08 -8.82 -7.06
C VAL A 90 -0.68 -7.58 -7.71
N SER A 91 -1.42 -6.76 -6.96
CA SER A 91 -2.07 -5.55 -7.49
C SER A 91 -1.08 -4.51 -8.04
N VAL A 92 0.12 -4.46 -7.47
CA VAL A 92 1.20 -3.58 -7.94
C VAL A 92 1.74 -4.06 -9.28
N ILE A 93 1.94 -5.37 -9.43
CA ILE A 93 2.42 -5.97 -10.68
C ILE A 93 1.39 -5.79 -11.78
N GLU A 94 0.12 -6.08 -11.51
CA GLU A 94 -0.98 -5.89 -12.45
C GLU A 94 -1.02 -4.44 -12.95
N LYS A 95 -1.04 -3.45 -12.04
CA LYS A 95 -1.03 -2.03 -12.44
C LYS A 95 0.18 -1.64 -13.27
N ALA A 96 1.37 -2.19 -12.98
CA ALA A 96 2.57 -1.91 -13.74
C ALA A 96 2.51 -2.49 -15.16
N VAL A 97 2.03 -3.73 -15.29
CA VAL A 97 1.84 -4.42 -16.58
C VAL A 97 0.74 -3.73 -17.39
N ASP A 98 -0.41 -3.45 -16.79
CA ASP A 98 -1.53 -2.76 -17.42
C ASP A 98 -1.10 -1.39 -17.92
N SER A 99 -0.39 -0.60 -17.10
CA SER A 99 0.11 0.71 -17.54
C SER A 99 1.08 0.62 -18.72
N LEU A 100 1.81 -0.48 -18.88
CA LEU A 100 2.71 -0.68 -20.00
C LEU A 100 1.93 -1.09 -21.26
N ILE A 101 0.94 -1.98 -21.12
CA ILE A 101 0.03 -2.37 -22.20
C ILE A 101 -0.77 -1.15 -22.68
N ASP A 102 -1.32 -0.35 -21.77
CA ASP A 102 -2.09 0.85 -22.12
C ASP A 102 -1.26 1.88 -22.90
N LYS A 103 0.02 2.02 -22.57
CA LYS A 103 0.91 3.01 -23.21
C LYS A 103 1.46 2.57 -24.56
N PHE A 104 1.71 1.28 -24.74
CA PHE A 104 2.47 0.78 -25.90
C PHE A 104 1.72 -0.29 -26.71
N GLY A 105 0.57 -0.74 -26.23
CA GLY A 105 -0.38 -1.60 -26.94
C GLY A 105 0.26 -2.90 -27.45
N PRO A 106 -0.04 -3.30 -28.71
CA PRO A 106 0.45 -4.54 -29.31
C PRO A 106 1.99 -4.68 -29.29
N THR A 107 2.73 -3.57 -29.36
CA THR A 107 4.20 -3.59 -29.35
C THR A 107 4.75 -4.11 -28.03
N ALA A 108 4.18 -3.70 -26.89
CA ALA A 108 4.58 -4.23 -25.58
C ALA A 108 4.29 -5.73 -25.48
N VAL A 109 3.10 -6.16 -25.92
CA VAL A 109 2.68 -7.57 -25.88
C VAL A 109 3.61 -8.44 -26.74
N SER A 110 3.92 -8.01 -27.98
CA SER A 110 4.84 -8.72 -28.86
C SER A 110 6.24 -8.83 -28.25
N TYR A 111 6.77 -7.73 -27.71
CA TYR A 111 8.08 -7.72 -27.07
C TYR A 111 8.15 -8.69 -25.88
N PHE A 112 7.10 -8.73 -25.04
CA PHE A 112 7.01 -9.72 -23.96
C PHE A 112 7.03 -11.15 -24.49
N ASN A 113 6.18 -11.45 -25.48
CA ASN A 113 6.10 -12.80 -26.05
C ASN A 113 7.46 -13.27 -26.62
N ASP A 114 8.16 -12.39 -27.34
CA ASP A 114 9.48 -12.67 -27.89
C ASP A 114 10.54 -12.90 -26.81
N ARG A 115 10.51 -12.13 -25.72
CA ARG A 115 11.46 -12.27 -24.61
C ARG A 115 11.21 -13.53 -23.77
N PHE A 116 9.96 -13.90 -23.52
CA PHE A 116 9.65 -15.12 -22.78
C PHE A 116 9.95 -16.39 -23.58
N SER A 117 9.76 -16.35 -24.90
CA SER A 117 10.11 -17.45 -25.81
C SER A 117 11.62 -17.75 -25.82
N LYS A 118 12.47 -16.72 -25.77
CA LYS A 118 13.94 -16.85 -25.75
C LYS A 118 14.53 -17.38 -24.43
N ARG A 119 13.78 -17.38 -23.32
CA ARG A 119 14.24 -17.88 -22.01
C ARG A 119 13.87 -19.34 -21.71
N ARG A 120 13.00 -19.96 -22.51
CA ARG A 120 12.64 -21.39 -22.38
C ARG A 120 13.52 -22.34 -23.21
N GLY A 121 14.39 -21.79 -24.05
CA GLY A 121 15.28 -22.54 -24.93
C GLY A 121 16.76 -22.55 -24.49
N GLY A 122 17.04 -22.36 -23.21
CA GLY A 122 18.39 -22.39 -22.63
C GLY A 122 18.41 -23.15 -21.32
#